data_AF-A0A7X7JSB7-F1
#
_entry.id   AF-A0A7X7JSB7-F1
#
_cell.length_a   1.000
_cell.length_b   1.000
_cell.length_c   1.000
_cell.angle_alpha   90.00
_cell.angle_beta   90.00
_cell.angle_gamma   90.00
#
_symmetry.space_group_name_H-M   'P 1'
#
loop_
_entity.id
_entity.type
_entity.pdbx_description
1 polymer ?
#
loop_
_entity_poly.entity_id
_entity_poly.type
_entity_poly.pdbx_seq_one_letter_code
_entity_poly.pdbx_strand_id
1 'polypeptide(L)'
;MTEAQAIVEQILDEHKQIHANFKSLGKVSGDIEAAARLQSDKTKDYFVPKSLDDQGRGLSHWKEMLEAIDAGLKAHFNKEETALTEAFRKEGTPELADALHQLLAEHAEINKHVAKLLKDADDIASGGAKIEVWEGSGWGMKVNIERLQAQIAAHAERERELLGRMQTHLSKA
;
A
#
# COMPACT_ATOMS: atom_id res chain seq x y z
N MET A 1 -2.33 -24.00 -20.91
CA MET A 1 -2.32 -22.79 -20.08
C MET A 1 -2.77 -21.64 -20.98
N THR A 2 -3.91 -21.02 -20.71
CA THR A 2 -4.39 -19.87 -21.49
C THR A 2 -3.65 -18.60 -21.08
N GLU A 3 -3.74 -17.55 -21.89
CA GLU A 3 -3.20 -16.23 -21.57
C GLU A 3 -3.83 -15.68 -20.28
N ALA A 4 -5.15 -15.86 -20.11
CA ALA A 4 -5.84 -15.50 -18.87
C ALA A 4 -5.29 -16.24 -17.64
N GLN A 5 -5.00 -17.54 -17.74
CA GLN A 5 -4.40 -18.30 -16.63
C GLN A 5 -3.03 -17.74 -16.24
N ALA A 6 -2.19 -17.40 -17.21
CA ALA A 6 -0.88 -16.80 -16.99
C ALA A 6 -0.97 -15.46 -16.25
N ILE A 7 -1.91 -14.61 -16.68
CA ILE A 7 -2.13 -13.29 -16.09
C ILE A 7 -2.58 -13.42 -14.64
N VAL A 8 -3.54 -14.32 -14.35
CA VAL A 8 -4.05 -14.55 -12.99
C VAL A 8 -2.95 -15.04 -12.05
N GLU A 9 -2.12 -16.00 -12.49
CA GLU A 9 -1.00 -16.48 -11.67
C GLU A 9 0.03 -15.38 -11.39
N GLN A 10 0.33 -14.55 -12.39
CA GLN A 10 1.27 -13.44 -12.23
C GLN A 10 0.75 -12.39 -11.22
N ILE A 11 -0.55 -12.06 -11.23
CA ILE A 11 -1.16 -11.14 -10.25
C ILE A 11 -1.04 -11.71 -8.82
N LEU A 12 -1.33 -13.00 -8.63
CA LEU A 12 -1.19 -13.66 -7.33
C LEU A 12 0.25 -13.66 -6.79
N ASP A 13 1.25 -13.74 -7.67
CA ASP A 13 2.66 -13.63 -7.27
C ASP A 13 3.07 -12.19 -6.95
N GLU A 14 2.55 -11.20 -7.67
CA GLU A 14 2.77 -9.78 -7.37
C GLU A 14 2.22 -9.41 -5.97
N HIS A 15 1.09 -9.98 -5.54
CA HIS A 15 0.54 -9.76 -4.19
C HIS A 15 1.54 -10.10 -3.08
N LYS A 16 2.32 -11.18 -3.25
CA LYS A 16 3.32 -11.61 -2.27
C LYS A 16 4.42 -10.54 -2.11
N GLN A 17 4.84 -9.94 -3.22
CA GLN A 17 5.86 -8.90 -3.22
C GLN A 17 5.34 -7.60 -2.58
N ILE A 18 4.13 -7.17 -2.94
CA ILE A 18 3.48 -5.98 -2.37
C ILE A 18 3.33 -6.16 -0.84
N HIS A 19 2.85 -7.32 -0.39
CA HIS A 19 2.73 -7.61 1.04
C HIS A 19 4.07 -7.54 1.79
N ALA A 20 5.15 -8.07 1.20
CA ALA A 20 6.49 -8.01 1.79
C ALA A 20 6.99 -6.55 1.93
N ASN A 21 6.77 -5.72 0.91
CA ASN A 21 7.15 -4.31 0.93
C ASN A 21 6.43 -3.54 2.03
N PHE A 22 5.12 -3.76 2.18
CA PHE A 22 4.32 -3.15 3.23
C PHE A 22 4.75 -3.59 4.64
N LYS A 23 5.06 -4.87 4.82
CA LYS A 23 5.59 -5.37 6.10
C LYS A 23 6.92 -4.69 6.47
N SER A 24 7.78 -4.47 5.47
CA SER A 24 9.04 -3.74 5.66
C SER A 24 8.77 -2.28 6.08
N LEU A 25 7.86 -1.59 5.40
CA LEU A 25 7.47 -0.20 5.73
C LEU A 25 6.94 -0.08 7.18
N GLY A 26 6.10 -1.03 7.59
CA GLY A 26 5.57 -1.07 8.97
C GLY A 26 6.68 -1.23 10.01
N LYS A 27 7.70 -2.05 9.73
CA LYS A 27 8.85 -2.22 10.62
C LYS A 27 9.66 -0.92 10.76
N VAL A 28 10.00 -0.28 9.64
CA VAL A 28 10.75 1.00 9.65
C VAL A 28 9.97 2.08 10.41
N SER A 29 8.65 2.12 10.24
CA SER A 29 7.78 3.06 10.95
C SER A 29 7.80 2.83 12.47
N GLY A 30 7.80 1.57 12.91
CA GLY A 30 7.92 1.20 14.32
C GLY A 30 9.30 1.51 14.92
N ASP A 31 10.37 1.30 14.16
CA ASP A 31 11.74 1.60 14.59
C ASP A 31 11.94 3.13 14.78
N ILE A 32 11.37 3.95 13.89
CA ILE A 32 11.36 5.41 14.02
C ILE A 32 10.64 5.86 15.31
N GLU A 33 9.46 5.29 15.60
CA GLU A 33 8.67 5.56 16.81
C GLU A 33 9.42 5.15 18.09
N ALA A 34 10.04 3.97 18.11
CA ALA A 34 10.80 3.52 19.28
C ALA A 34 11.93 4.51 19.61
N ALA A 35 12.63 4.97 18.59
CA ALA A 35 13.73 5.89 18.74
C ALA A 35 13.26 7.35 19.04
N ALA A 36 12.04 7.72 18.63
CA ALA A 36 11.36 8.95 19.05
C ALA A 36 11.07 8.98 20.55
N ARG A 37 10.48 7.91 21.07
CA ARG A 37 10.14 7.79 22.50
C ARG A 37 11.36 7.88 23.40
N LEU A 38 12.45 7.21 23.01
CA LEU A 38 13.72 7.21 23.75
C LEU A 38 14.37 8.59 23.89
N GLN A 39 13.97 9.57 23.06
CA GLN A 39 14.47 10.95 23.11
C GLN A 39 13.45 11.94 23.73
N SER A 40 12.17 11.55 23.80
CA SER A 40 11.06 12.40 24.26
C SER A 40 10.94 12.57 25.78
N ASP A 41 11.61 11.74 26.59
CA ASP A 41 11.50 11.80 28.05
C ASP A 41 12.06 13.09 28.69
N LYS A 42 12.71 13.97 27.92
CA LYS A 42 13.27 15.24 28.43
C LYS A 42 12.88 16.54 27.69
N THR A 43 12.11 16.49 26.61
CA THR A 43 11.84 17.68 25.77
C THR A 43 10.51 17.58 25.05
N LYS A 44 9.44 18.07 25.70
CA LYS A 44 8.06 18.01 25.18
C LYS A 44 7.69 19.12 24.18
N ASP A 45 8.50 20.16 24.01
CA ASP A 45 8.00 21.38 23.35
C ASP A 45 8.46 21.67 21.92
N TYR A 46 9.54 21.09 21.40
CA TYR A 46 9.91 21.23 20.00
C TYR A 46 11.01 20.22 19.74
N PHE A 47 10.68 19.00 19.32
CA PHE A 47 11.71 18.12 18.81
C PHE A 47 11.10 17.06 17.89
N VAL A 48 11.45 17.16 16.61
CA VAL A 48 11.45 16.00 15.72
C VAL A 48 12.45 15.01 16.31
N PRO A 49 12.09 13.75 16.54
CA PRO A 49 13.01 12.71 16.96
C PRO A 49 14.36 12.78 16.22
N LYS A 50 15.47 12.85 16.95
CA LYS A 50 16.84 12.62 16.48
C LYS A 50 17.04 11.24 15.81
N SER A 51 16.02 10.38 15.79
CA SER A 51 15.96 9.14 15.00
C SER A 51 15.36 9.30 13.59
N LEU A 52 14.62 10.39 13.35
CA LEU A 52 14.46 10.99 12.03
C LEU A 52 15.74 11.78 11.63
N ASP A 53 16.68 11.90 12.58
CA ASP A 53 18.08 12.33 12.50
C ASP A 53 18.26 13.85 12.32
N ASP A 54 19.22 14.40 13.05
CA ASP A 54 19.89 15.69 12.81
C ASP A 54 20.43 15.83 11.34
N GLN A 55 20.24 14.81 10.49
CA GLN A 55 20.49 14.71 9.04
C GLN A 55 19.32 14.18 8.18
N GLY A 56 18.11 13.89 8.71
CA GLY A 56 16.92 13.53 7.91
C GLY A 56 16.84 12.10 7.33
N ARG A 57 17.83 11.23 7.60
CA ARG A 57 17.98 9.93 6.90
C ARG A 57 16.85 8.92 7.12
N GLY A 58 16.25 8.88 8.33
CA GLY A 58 15.15 7.96 8.63
C GLY A 58 13.87 8.31 7.86
N LEU A 59 13.56 9.61 7.78
CA LEU A 59 12.42 10.11 7.01
C LEU A 59 12.63 9.93 5.51
N SER A 60 13.84 10.23 5.01
CA SER A 60 14.18 10.01 3.60
C SER A 60 14.05 8.54 3.21
N HIS A 61 14.59 7.62 4.02
CA HIS A 61 14.46 6.20 3.75
C HIS A 61 13.01 5.72 3.81
N TRP A 62 12.23 6.21 4.77
CA TRP A 62 10.79 5.92 4.85
C TRP A 62 10.04 6.42 3.61
N LYS A 63 10.34 7.64 3.15
CA LYS A 63 9.75 8.23 1.95
C LYS A 63 10.12 7.43 0.70
N GLU A 64 11.39 7.06 0.54
CA GLU A 64 11.85 6.21 -0.57
C GLU A 64 11.08 4.87 -0.62
N MET A 65 10.85 4.24 0.54
CA MET A 65 10.05 3.02 0.63
C MET A 65 8.59 3.25 0.22
N LEU A 66 8.00 4.37 0.64
CA LEU A 66 6.63 4.70 0.27
C LEU A 66 6.49 5.04 -1.23
N GLU A 67 7.47 5.71 -1.82
CA GLU A 67 7.54 5.98 -3.26
C GLU A 67 7.69 4.67 -4.07
N ALA A 68 8.51 3.73 -3.59
CA ALA A 68 8.64 2.42 -4.21
C ALA A 68 7.33 1.61 -4.14
N ILE A 69 6.61 1.71 -3.02
CA ILE A 69 5.28 1.12 -2.84
C ILE A 69 4.26 1.76 -3.79
N ASP A 70 4.23 3.09 -3.88
CA ASP A 70 3.34 3.83 -4.78
C ASP A 70 3.56 3.42 -6.24
N ALA A 71 4.82 3.37 -6.69
CA ALA A 71 5.18 2.94 -8.03
C ALA A 71 4.77 1.47 -8.29
N GLY A 72 5.01 0.59 -7.31
CA GLY A 72 4.64 -0.83 -7.40
C GLY A 72 3.12 -1.03 -7.50
N LEU A 73 2.34 -0.34 -6.65
CA LEU A 73 0.87 -0.40 -6.69
C LEU A 73 0.33 0.14 -8.01
N LYS A 74 0.84 1.27 -8.50
CA LYS A 74 0.39 1.83 -9.79
C LYS A 74 0.66 0.89 -10.96
N ALA A 75 1.83 0.24 -10.99
CA ALA A 75 2.15 -0.74 -12.02
C ALA A 75 1.22 -1.95 -11.97
N HIS A 76 0.95 -2.43 -10.76
CA HIS A 76 0.05 -3.55 -10.48
C HIS A 76 -1.40 -3.24 -10.88
N PHE A 77 -1.96 -2.13 -10.38
CA PHE A 77 -3.29 -1.65 -10.72
C PHE A 77 -3.46 -1.43 -12.22
N ASN A 78 -2.46 -0.82 -12.88
CA ASN A 78 -2.52 -0.66 -14.33
C ASN A 78 -2.62 -2.00 -15.06
N LYS A 79 -1.94 -3.05 -14.57
CA LYS A 79 -2.01 -4.38 -15.16
C LYS A 79 -3.38 -5.03 -14.95
N GLU A 80 -4.01 -4.80 -13.80
CA GLU A 80 -5.36 -5.29 -13.51
C GLU A 80 -6.43 -4.58 -14.34
N GLU A 81 -6.34 -3.25 -14.38
CA GLU A 81 -7.23 -2.38 -15.16
C GLU A 81 -7.10 -2.58 -16.67
N THR A 82 -6.01 -3.20 -17.13
CA THR A 82 -5.77 -3.48 -18.55
C THR A 82 -5.83 -4.97 -18.85
N ALA A 83 -4.74 -5.70 -18.61
CA ALA A 83 -4.57 -7.09 -19.01
C ALA A 83 -5.54 -8.04 -18.28
N LEU A 84 -5.74 -7.87 -16.97
CA LEU A 84 -6.68 -8.72 -16.22
C LEU A 84 -8.13 -8.44 -16.64
N THR A 85 -8.49 -7.16 -16.80
CA THR A 85 -9.81 -6.75 -17.29
C THR A 85 -10.10 -7.35 -18.66
N GLU A 86 -9.11 -7.33 -19.56
CA GLU A 86 -9.22 -7.92 -20.89
C GLU A 86 -9.40 -9.45 -20.83
N ALA A 87 -8.68 -10.13 -19.94
CA ALA A 87 -8.80 -11.56 -19.72
C ALA A 87 -10.20 -11.93 -19.20
N PHE A 88 -10.72 -11.20 -18.21
CA PHE A 88 -12.08 -11.39 -17.70
C PHE A 88 -13.15 -11.11 -18.75
N ARG A 89 -12.95 -10.12 -19.61
CA ARG A 89 -13.87 -9.81 -20.70
C ARG A 89 -13.94 -10.91 -21.76
N LYS A 90 -12.78 -11.48 -22.12
CA LYS A 90 -12.68 -12.49 -23.20
C LYS A 90 -13.07 -13.89 -22.75
N GLU A 91 -12.59 -14.29 -21.58
CA GLU A 91 -12.63 -15.68 -21.12
C GLU A 91 -13.46 -15.85 -19.84
N GLY A 92 -14.02 -14.77 -19.28
CA GLY A 92 -14.86 -14.81 -18.09
C GLY A 92 -16.36 -14.76 -18.44
N THR A 93 -17.19 -14.85 -17.39
CA THR A 93 -18.63 -14.60 -17.51
C THR A 93 -18.93 -13.11 -17.28
N PRO A 94 -20.08 -12.59 -17.72
CA PRO A 94 -20.50 -11.21 -17.42
C PRO A 94 -20.46 -10.90 -15.92
N GLU A 95 -20.86 -11.85 -15.08
CA GLU A 95 -20.86 -11.68 -13.62
C GLU A 95 -19.44 -11.59 -13.04
N LEU A 96 -18.46 -12.29 -13.63
CA LEU A 96 -17.06 -12.19 -13.23
C LEU A 96 -16.48 -10.84 -13.66
N ALA A 97 -16.78 -10.39 -14.88
CA ALA A 97 -16.33 -9.09 -15.38
C ALA A 97 -16.90 -7.92 -14.56
N ASP A 98 -18.19 -7.97 -14.21
CA ASP A 98 -18.82 -6.95 -13.36
C ASP A 98 -18.23 -6.95 -11.93
N ALA A 99 -17.97 -8.13 -11.36
CA ALA A 99 -17.32 -8.24 -10.05
C ALA A 99 -15.90 -7.66 -10.07
N LEU A 100 -15.13 -7.88 -11.14
CA LEU A 100 -13.82 -7.26 -11.31
C LEU A 100 -13.94 -5.74 -11.38
N HIS A 101 -14.88 -5.22 -12.18
CA HIS A 101 -15.06 -3.77 -12.31
C HIS A 101 -15.38 -3.08 -10.97
N GLN A 102 -16.21 -3.72 -10.12
CA GLN A 102 -16.49 -3.22 -8.78
C GLN A 102 -15.25 -3.23 -7.88
N LEU A 103 -14.42 -4.26 -7.98
CA LEU A 103 -13.18 -4.37 -7.20
C LEU A 103 -12.16 -3.30 -7.61
N LEU A 104 -11.97 -3.06 -8.91
CA LEU A 104 -11.03 -2.05 -9.43
C LEU A 104 -11.40 -0.62 -8.99
N ALA A 105 -12.67 -0.35 -8.68
CA ALA A 105 -13.09 0.95 -8.16
C ALA A 105 -12.42 1.30 -6.81
N GLU A 106 -11.94 0.29 -6.07
CA GLU A 106 -11.21 0.50 -4.80
C GLU A 106 -9.82 1.11 -5.00
N HIS A 107 -9.21 0.97 -6.18
CA HIS A 107 -7.86 1.47 -6.48
C HIS A 107 -7.74 2.98 -6.26
N ALA A 108 -8.79 3.74 -6.59
CA ALA A 108 -8.79 5.18 -6.43
C ALA A 108 -8.62 5.61 -4.96
N GLU A 109 -9.27 4.91 -4.03
CA GLU A 109 -9.16 5.22 -2.60
C GLU A 109 -7.80 4.77 -2.02
N ILE A 110 -7.25 3.65 -2.49
CA ILE A 110 -5.89 3.21 -2.10
C ILE A 110 -4.85 4.23 -2.58
N ASN A 111 -4.90 4.63 -3.85
CA ASN A 111 -4.01 5.65 -4.42
C ASN A 111 -4.10 6.98 -3.67
N LYS A 112 -5.31 7.42 -3.33
CA LYS A 112 -5.53 8.63 -2.54
C LYS A 112 -4.91 8.54 -1.15
N HIS A 113 -4.98 7.37 -0.50
CA HIS A 113 -4.37 7.16 0.81
C HIS A 113 -2.84 7.18 0.73
N VAL A 114 -2.23 6.52 -0.27
CA VAL A 114 -0.79 6.57 -0.52
C VAL A 114 -0.33 8.00 -0.78
N ALA A 115 -1.04 8.74 -1.64
CA ALA A 115 -0.73 10.14 -1.94
C ALA A 115 -0.80 11.04 -0.70
N LYS A 116 -1.75 10.79 0.21
CA LYS A 116 -1.81 11.49 1.50
C LYS A 116 -0.55 11.22 2.33
N LEU A 117 -0.14 9.95 2.47
CA LEU A 117 1.05 9.58 3.23
C LEU A 117 2.33 10.17 2.65
N LEU A 118 2.45 10.24 1.31
CA LEU A 118 3.57 10.90 0.63
C LEU A 118 3.60 12.41 0.94
N LYS A 119 2.44 13.06 0.88
CA LYS A 119 2.32 14.47 1.25
C LYS A 119 2.68 14.71 2.72
N ASP A 120 2.19 13.87 3.63
CA ASP A 120 2.53 13.97 5.06
C ASP A 120 4.06 13.84 5.25
N ALA A 121 4.73 12.98 4.47
CA ALA A 121 6.19 12.86 4.46
C ALA A 121 6.89 14.16 4.05
N ASP A 122 6.43 14.78 2.97
CA ASP A 122 6.98 16.03 2.43
C ASP A 122 6.76 17.20 3.40
N ASP A 123 5.60 17.26 4.03
CA ASP A 123 5.25 18.27 5.03
C ASP A 123 6.16 18.15 6.28
N ILE A 124 6.57 16.92 6.67
CA ILE A 124 7.57 16.71 7.72
C ILE A 124 8.98 17.09 7.23
N ALA A 125 9.37 16.67 6.03
CA ALA A 125 10.72 16.92 5.50
C ALA A 125 11.00 18.41 5.31
N SER A 126 9.98 19.21 4.99
CA SER A 126 10.06 20.67 4.86
C SER A 126 10.05 21.43 6.19
N GLY A 127 10.01 20.73 7.33
CA GLY A 127 10.01 21.33 8.66
C GLY A 127 8.65 21.91 9.09
N GLY A 128 7.57 21.59 8.37
CA GLY A 128 6.23 22.11 8.62
C GLY A 128 5.42 21.35 9.68
N ALA A 129 5.80 20.11 10.00
CA ALA A 129 4.99 19.21 10.84
C ALA A 129 5.66 18.82 12.17
N LYS A 130 4.88 18.90 13.25
CA LYS A 130 5.26 18.54 14.64
C LYS A 130 5.22 17.03 14.87
N ILE A 131 5.84 16.52 15.94
CA ILE A 131 5.75 15.11 16.38
C ILE A 131 4.29 14.62 16.52
N GLU A 132 3.35 15.53 16.78
CA GLU A 132 1.91 15.28 16.81
C GLU A 132 1.34 14.79 15.46
N VAL A 133 1.94 15.16 14.32
CA VAL A 133 1.59 14.67 12.97
C VAL A 133 2.11 13.24 12.76
N TRP A 134 3.19 12.86 13.44
CA TRP A 134 3.74 11.51 13.41
C TRP A 134 2.98 10.57 14.37
N GLU A 135 2.77 10.99 15.61
CA GLU A 135 2.28 10.17 16.72
C GLU A 135 0.80 10.36 17.06
N GLY A 136 0.11 11.33 16.44
CA GLY A 136 -1.28 11.67 16.76
C GLY A 136 -2.21 10.47 16.68
N SER A 137 -2.96 10.20 17.75
CA SER A 137 -3.95 9.13 17.73
C SER A 137 -5.02 9.43 16.68
N GLY A 138 -5.33 8.44 15.84
CA GLY A 138 -6.35 8.54 14.78
C GLY A 138 -5.94 9.30 13.50
N TRP A 139 -4.91 10.15 13.55
CA TRP A 139 -4.46 10.99 12.43
C TRP A 139 -2.96 10.90 12.11
N GLY A 140 -2.17 10.26 12.98
CA GLY A 140 -0.72 10.11 12.84
C GLY A 140 -0.33 9.16 11.72
N MET A 141 0.87 9.34 11.18
CA MET A 141 1.35 8.58 10.01
C MET A 141 1.36 7.07 10.24
N LYS A 142 1.77 6.60 11.42
CA LYS A 142 1.73 5.16 11.75
C LYS A 142 0.33 4.56 11.61
N VAL A 143 -0.67 5.22 12.18
CA VAL A 143 -2.07 4.78 12.11
C VAL A 143 -2.54 4.74 10.66
N ASN A 144 -2.14 5.71 9.84
CA ASN A 144 -2.46 5.72 8.42
C ASN A 144 -1.74 4.59 7.64
N ILE A 145 -0.49 4.26 7.97
CA ILE A 145 0.22 3.11 7.38
C ILE A 145 -0.46 1.79 7.75
N GLU A 146 -0.80 1.59 9.02
CA GLU A 146 -1.52 0.38 9.47
C GLU A 146 -2.89 0.27 8.80
N ARG A 147 -3.60 1.39 8.63
CA ARG A 147 -4.86 1.44 7.88
C ARG A 147 -4.66 1.11 6.40
N LEU A 148 -3.62 1.63 5.76
CA LEU A 148 -3.30 1.34 4.36
C LEU A 148 -2.97 -0.15 4.17
N GLN A 149 -2.16 -0.72 5.06
CA GLN A 149 -1.87 -2.16 5.09
C GLN A 149 -3.15 -2.99 5.19
N ALA A 150 -4.06 -2.62 6.10
CA ALA A 150 -5.32 -3.32 6.27
C ALA A 150 -6.23 -3.19 5.03
N GLN A 151 -6.29 -2.00 4.42
CA GLN A 151 -7.06 -1.76 3.19
C GLN A 151 -6.55 -2.62 2.03
N ILE A 152 -5.23 -2.66 1.82
CA ILE A 152 -4.62 -3.45 0.75
C ILE A 152 -4.78 -4.95 1.01
N ALA A 153 -4.62 -5.40 2.26
CA ALA A 153 -4.86 -6.80 2.60
C ALA A 153 -6.31 -7.21 2.34
N ALA A 154 -7.28 -6.35 2.68
CA ALA A 154 -8.68 -6.61 2.43
C ALA A 154 -9.02 -6.62 0.93
N HIS A 155 -8.44 -5.70 0.16
CA HIS A 155 -8.55 -5.64 -1.31
C HIS A 155 -7.99 -6.92 -1.94
N ALA A 156 -6.74 -7.27 -1.63
CA ALA A 156 -6.06 -8.44 -2.17
C ALA A 156 -6.77 -9.76 -1.81
N GLU A 157 -7.44 -9.86 -0.66
CA GLU A 157 -8.24 -11.03 -0.31
C GLU A 157 -9.50 -11.16 -1.17
N ARG A 158 -10.23 -10.05 -1.38
CA ARG A 158 -11.39 -10.04 -2.30
C ARG A 158 -10.97 -10.37 -3.73
N GLU A 159 -9.82 -9.85 -4.15
CA GLU A 159 -9.25 -10.18 -5.44
C GLU A 159 -8.89 -11.65 -5.55
N ARG A 160 -8.20 -12.22 -4.55
CA ARG A 160 -7.84 -13.64 -4.51
C ARG A 160 -9.07 -14.54 -4.65
N GLU A 161 -10.17 -14.21 -3.98
CA GLU A 161 -11.44 -14.92 -4.12
C GLU A 161 -12.00 -14.83 -5.55
N LEU A 162 -11.97 -13.64 -6.15
CA LEU A 162 -12.43 -13.43 -7.52
C LEU A 162 -11.56 -14.16 -8.55
N LEU A 163 -10.24 -14.09 -8.41
CA LEU A 163 -9.27 -14.80 -9.25
C LEU A 163 -9.45 -16.33 -9.12
N GLY A 164 -9.72 -16.84 -7.92
CA GLY A 164 -10.03 -18.26 -7.72
C GLY A 164 -11.31 -18.70 -8.43
N ARG A 165 -12.33 -17.83 -8.47
CA ARG A 165 -13.56 -18.07 -9.25
C ARG A 165 -13.26 -18.08 -10.76
N MET A 166 -12.42 -17.16 -11.23
CA MET A 166 -11.97 -17.13 -12.63
C MET A 166 -11.18 -18.40 -13.00
N GLN A 167 -10.24 -18.86 -12.17
CA GLN A 167 -9.52 -20.13 -12.39
C GLN A 167 -10.48 -21.33 -12.43
N THR A 168 -11.45 -21.37 -11.53
CA THR A 168 -12.48 -22.42 -11.53
C THR A 168 -13.34 -22.39 -12.80
N HIS A 169 -13.61 -21.22 -13.37
CA HIS A 169 -14.28 -21.08 -14.64
C HIS A 169 -13.41 -21.58 -15.80
N LEU A 170 -12.17 -21.10 -15.89
CA LEU A 170 -11.20 -21.44 -16.93
C LEU A 170 -10.81 -22.93 -16.96
N SER A 171 -10.95 -23.65 -15.84
CA SER A 171 -10.70 -25.09 -15.77
C SER A 171 -11.89 -25.96 -16.20
N LYS A 172 -13.07 -25.36 -16.33
CA LYS A 172 -14.31 -26.03 -16.74
C LYS A 172 -14.74 -25.67 -18.17
N ALA A 173 -14.23 -24.56 -18.69
CA ALA A 173 -14.38 -24.12 -20.08
C ALA A 173 -13.48 -24.95 -21.01
#